data_AF-A0A812K1C2-F1
#
_entry.id   AF-A0A812K1C2-F1
#
_cell.length_a   1.000
_cell.length_b   1.000
_cell.length_c   1.000
_cell.angle_alpha   90.00
_cell.angle_beta   90.00
_cell.angle_gamma   90.00
#
_symmetry.space_group_name_H-M   'P 1'
#
loop_
_entity.id
_entity.type
_entity.pdbx_description
1 polymer ?
#
loop_
_entity_poly.entity_id
_entity_poly.type
_entity_poly.pdbx_seq_one_letter_code
_entity_poly.pdbx_strand_id
1 'polypeptide(L)'
;MHEDLYLGELVGKSLEVRSTPERGRGLYATKRPVGQPALIFTESSLGKIIQVSPCYKRGLACSLCGHVLGSPVWQLQKLTGLQRRADSDILNESLSEILEGQPLFSRVPPLFCSIACLREHERILGRLRSQRKAARLFARYSRKVGCVFHMLALKLLCWCIAEVEKSPERAAAPLRALCSRLYWEAVDMPSEPAEQAAFKAKLQKETEISRQLALRALGPGLELLPIDLKQFLEPVGYAKLLGSLCSNCTSVKYISPVLQYILQIDAMKDGACKTAAIRELEPWIRSLAKNPLDMDGSDVGEAAGEDEQKLISWSAAKPLHFSTALIPPFRGYAIFPRMALMNHSCKPSCGIEFDFAGRIFVLQQPYVDIKPGVELTISYLDSSLESEERLQVQKTKSARSQRISLANNSTFPRALSSAFLTLVMLATTRPRPLVLQPSQAAGMAAAIPNGVRWIPGFENRRVYAVGQVCETLSEVHRDAPGWYLLGPAIVEEGRGLVDPEMPPLEERVYLVTGATKGHGLETAMRLLDSGCSVILHGKSEDLLKRYLSDLSDSFETHKIDGFECDLQEMEDVE
;
A
#
# COMPACT_ATOMS: atom_id res chain seq x y z
N MET A 1 -27.38 0.76 23.16
CA MET A 1 -27.35 -0.54 23.86
C MET A 1 -26.64 -1.63 23.06
N HIS A 2 -27.24 -2.24 22.03
CA HIS A 2 -26.55 -3.35 21.32
C HIS A 2 -25.29 -2.93 20.55
N GLU A 3 -25.22 -1.67 20.10
CA GLU A 3 -24.04 -1.11 19.44
C GLU A 3 -22.88 -0.91 20.42
N ASP A 4 -23.13 -0.29 21.57
CA ASP A 4 -22.12 -0.04 22.62
C ASP A 4 -21.57 -1.36 23.18
N LEU A 5 -22.45 -2.36 23.34
CA LEU A 5 -22.06 -3.72 23.74
C LEU A 5 -21.15 -4.36 22.69
N TYR A 6 -21.48 -4.26 21.41
CA TYR A 6 -20.64 -4.79 20.34
C TYR A 6 -19.30 -4.07 20.25
N LEU A 7 -19.27 -2.74 20.35
CA LEU A 7 -18.03 -1.96 20.34
C LEU A 7 -17.12 -2.36 21.52
N GLY A 8 -17.68 -2.57 22.71
CA GLY A 8 -16.95 -3.04 23.88
C GLY A 8 -16.37 -4.45 23.70
N GLU A 9 -17.14 -5.38 23.12
CA GLU A 9 -16.67 -6.73 22.80
C GLU A 9 -15.60 -6.72 21.70
N LEU A 10 -15.76 -5.85 20.70
CA LEU A 10 -14.91 -5.77 19.53
C LEU A 10 -13.47 -5.38 19.88
N VAL A 11 -13.30 -4.44 20.81
CA VAL A 11 -11.97 -3.92 21.19
C VAL A 11 -11.31 -4.75 22.30
N GLY A 12 -12.11 -5.48 23.08
CA GLY A 12 -11.64 -6.32 24.19
C GLY A 12 -11.02 -5.49 25.33
N LYS A 13 -10.31 -6.15 26.25
CA LYS A 13 -9.77 -5.51 27.47
C LYS A 13 -8.55 -4.61 27.25
N SER A 14 -7.93 -4.66 26.07
CA SER A 14 -6.65 -3.99 25.81
C SER A 14 -6.81 -2.66 25.08
N LEU A 15 -8.01 -2.35 24.61
CA LEU A 15 -8.33 -1.18 23.83
C LEU A 15 -9.69 -0.64 24.28
N GLU A 16 -9.97 0.61 23.97
CA GLU A 16 -11.27 1.23 24.22
C GLU A 16 -11.69 2.09 23.04
N VAL A 17 -13.01 2.24 22.84
CA VAL A 17 -13.56 3.16 21.85
C VAL A 17 -13.99 4.42 22.57
N ARG A 18 -13.51 5.58 22.11
CA ARG A 18 -13.97 6.89 22.60
C ARG A 18 -14.51 7.69 21.43
N SER A 19 -15.50 8.55 21.72
CA SER A 19 -16.03 9.50 20.73
C SER A 19 -15.62 10.91 21.10
N THR A 20 -15.10 11.68 20.14
CA THR A 20 -14.86 13.11 20.29
C THR A 20 -15.71 13.89 19.28
N PRO A 21 -16.15 15.13 19.61
CA PRO A 21 -16.91 15.95 18.67
C PRO A 21 -16.15 16.25 17.36
N GLU A 22 -14.83 16.31 17.44
CA GLU A 22 -13.96 16.74 16.33
C GLU A 22 -13.57 15.59 15.40
N ARG A 23 -13.29 14.40 15.95
CA ARG A 23 -12.76 13.24 15.21
C ARG A 23 -13.74 12.08 15.10
N GLY A 24 -14.90 12.16 15.74
CA GLY A 24 -15.83 11.05 15.81
C GLY A 24 -15.29 9.93 16.69
N ARG A 25 -15.47 8.68 16.28
CA ARG A 25 -14.99 7.51 17.05
C ARG A 25 -13.50 7.31 16.81
N GLY A 26 -12.77 6.96 17.86
CA GLY A 26 -11.36 6.62 17.83
C GLY A 26 -11.07 5.41 18.71
N LEU A 27 -10.01 4.68 18.37
CA LEU A 27 -9.49 3.55 19.13
C LEU A 27 -8.35 4.02 20.04
N TYR A 28 -8.40 3.68 21.32
CA TYR A 28 -7.43 4.15 22.31
C TYR A 28 -6.78 2.97 23.04
N ALA A 29 -5.49 3.11 23.37
CA ALA A 29 -4.77 2.11 24.16
C ALA A 29 -5.19 2.17 25.63
N THR A 30 -5.52 1.03 26.24
CA THR A 30 -5.78 0.98 27.71
C THR A 30 -4.54 0.58 28.50
N LYS A 31 -3.54 0.03 27.83
CA LYS A 31 -2.26 -0.43 28.41
C LYS A 31 -1.12 -0.17 27.43
N ARG A 32 0.10 -0.12 27.93
CA ARG A 32 1.30 -0.04 27.10
C ARG A 32 1.48 -1.33 26.30
N PRO A 33 1.70 -1.28 24.96
CA PRO A 33 2.04 -2.45 24.17
C PRO A 33 3.39 -3.06 24.59
N VAL A 34 3.55 -4.37 24.37
CA VAL A 34 4.77 -5.12 24.74
C VAL A 34 5.34 -5.78 23.49
N GLY A 35 6.68 -5.77 23.33
CA GLY A 35 7.41 -6.38 22.21
C GLY A 35 8.17 -5.34 21.35
N GLN A 36 9.00 -5.83 20.42
CA GLN A 36 9.71 -5.01 19.43
C GLN A 36 9.72 -5.71 18.05
N PRO A 37 8.99 -5.20 17.04
CA PRO A 37 7.93 -4.19 17.15
C PRO A 37 6.74 -4.72 17.97
N ALA A 38 6.07 -3.85 18.73
CA ALA A 38 4.94 -4.28 19.55
C ALA A 38 3.70 -4.53 18.69
N LEU A 39 3.13 -5.74 18.79
CA LEU A 39 1.87 -6.10 18.16
C LEU A 39 0.71 -5.54 18.98
N ILE A 40 -0.07 -4.62 18.41
CA ILE A 40 -1.26 -4.06 19.06
C ILE A 40 -2.41 -5.07 18.99
N PHE A 41 -2.75 -5.51 17.77
CA PHE A 41 -3.73 -6.57 17.54
C PHE A 41 -3.65 -7.16 16.15
N THR A 42 -4.27 -8.34 16.00
CA THR A 42 -4.56 -8.94 14.70
C THR A 42 -6.07 -8.98 14.47
N GLU A 43 -6.50 -8.84 13.23
CA GLU A 43 -7.92 -8.93 12.85
C GLU A 43 -8.09 -9.60 11.49
N SER A 44 -9.11 -10.44 11.33
CA SER A 44 -9.54 -10.94 10.03
C SER A 44 -10.65 -10.06 9.47
N SER A 45 -10.82 -10.03 8.16
CA SER A 45 -11.95 -9.31 7.56
C SER A 45 -13.29 -9.82 8.09
N LEU A 46 -14.29 -8.92 8.16
CA LEU A 46 -15.62 -9.20 8.65
C LEU A 46 -16.26 -10.34 7.84
N GLY A 47 -16.62 -11.43 8.53
CA GLY A 47 -17.13 -12.64 7.91
C GLY A 47 -16.15 -13.36 6.96
N LYS A 48 -14.86 -13.00 7.01
CA LYS A 48 -13.83 -13.36 6.03
C LYS A 48 -14.21 -12.98 4.60
N ILE A 49 -15.05 -11.95 4.43
CA ILE A 49 -15.54 -11.54 3.12
C ILE A 49 -14.57 -10.52 2.51
N ILE A 50 -13.97 -10.92 1.40
CA ILE A 50 -13.23 -10.02 0.52
C ILE A 50 -13.94 -9.93 -0.83
N GLN A 51 -14.11 -8.70 -1.33
CA GLN A 51 -14.60 -8.42 -2.67
C GLN A 51 -13.42 -8.08 -3.58
N VAL A 52 -12.94 -9.07 -4.32
CA VAL A 52 -11.87 -8.90 -5.32
C VAL A 52 -12.34 -8.00 -6.47
N SER A 53 -11.43 -7.16 -6.98
CA SER A 53 -11.70 -6.28 -8.13
C SER A 53 -12.05 -7.10 -9.39
N PRO A 54 -12.99 -6.65 -10.23
CA PRO A 54 -13.36 -7.34 -11.47
C PRO A 54 -12.23 -7.49 -12.50
N CYS A 55 -11.18 -6.67 -12.41
CA CYS A 55 -10.07 -6.62 -13.36
C CYS A 55 -9.16 -7.86 -13.33
N TYR A 56 -9.22 -8.68 -12.27
CA TYR A 56 -8.41 -9.90 -12.22
C TYR A 56 -9.07 -11.06 -12.97
N LYS A 57 -8.26 -11.76 -13.78
CA LYS A 57 -8.65 -13.08 -14.30
C LYS A 57 -9.09 -13.96 -13.13
N ARG A 58 -10.34 -14.42 -13.20
CA ARG A 58 -10.98 -15.16 -12.10
C ARG A 58 -10.17 -16.40 -11.74
N GLY A 59 -9.98 -16.61 -10.44
CA GLY A 59 -9.41 -17.84 -9.90
C GLY A 59 -8.04 -17.70 -9.24
N LEU A 60 -7.41 -16.52 -9.26
CA LEU A 60 -6.10 -16.35 -8.63
C LEU A 60 -6.16 -16.16 -7.10
N ALA A 61 -7.35 -15.87 -6.56
CA ALA A 61 -7.59 -15.71 -5.13
C ALA A 61 -8.88 -16.41 -4.70
N CYS A 62 -8.93 -16.81 -3.43
CA CYS A 62 -10.09 -17.43 -2.81
C CYS A 62 -11.28 -16.48 -2.86
N SER A 63 -12.42 -16.98 -3.34
CA SER A 63 -13.64 -16.18 -3.52
C SER A 63 -14.32 -15.76 -2.21
N LEU A 64 -13.88 -16.31 -1.08
CA LEU A 64 -14.28 -15.90 0.27
C LEU A 64 -13.21 -15.00 0.89
N CYS A 65 -12.09 -15.59 1.35
CA CYS A 65 -11.10 -14.91 2.17
C CYS A 65 -10.01 -14.13 1.40
N GLY A 66 -10.00 -14.19 0.07
CA GLY A 66 -8.98 -13.52 -0.75
C GLY A 66 -7.57 -14.14 -0.69
N HIS A 67 -7.38 -15.26 0.01
CA HIS A 67 -6.12 -16.00 0.00
C HIS A 67 -5.68 -16.35 -1.43
N VAL A 68 -4.42 -16.07 -1.78
CA VAL A 68 -3.90 -16.38 -3.10
C VAL A 68 -3.92 -17.89 -3.34
N LEU A 69 -4.35 -18.32 -4.54
CA LEU A 69 -4.55 -19.73 -4.85
C LEU A 69 -3.45 -20.28 -5.75
N GLY A 70 -3.07 -21.53 -5.45
CA GLY A 70 -2.14 -22.31 -6.26
C GLY A 70 -0.69 -21.83 -6.15
N SER A 71 0.21 -22.65 -6.69
CA SER A 71 1.63 -22.31 -6.81
C SER A 71 1.83 -21.15 -7.81
N PRO A 72 3.00 -20.47 -7.80
CA PRO A 72 3.26 -19.43 -8.79
C PRO A 72 3.26 -19.97 -10.24
N VAL A 73 3.64 -21.23 -10.47
CA VAL A 73 3.47 -21.89 -11.79
C VAL A 73 1.99 -21.96 -12.19
N TRP A 74 1.11 -22.37 -11.26
CA TRP A 74 -0.32 -22.42 -11.53
C TRP A 74 -0.90 -21.03 -11.86
N GLN A 75 -0.45 -20.01 -11.14
CA GLN A 75 -0.86 -18.62 -11.41
C GLN A 75 -0.36 -18.16 -12.79
N LEU A 76 0.89 -18.45 -13.16
CA LEU A 76 1.42 -18.16 -14.50
C LEU A 76 0.63 -18.87 -15.60
N GLN A 77 0.23 -20.13 -15.39
CA GLN A 77 -0.63 -20.87 -16.31
C GLN A 77 -2.00 -20.19 -16.47
N LYS A 78 -2.61 -19.74 -15.37
CA LYS A 78 -3.89 -19.02 -15.42
C LYS A 78 -3.77 -17.64 -16.07
N LEU A 79 -2.67 -16.93 -15.85
CA LEU A 79 -2.44 -15.60 -16.41
C LEU A 79 -2.16 -15.67 -17.91
N THR A 80 -1.30 -16.60 -18.35
CA THR A 80 -0.86 -16.72 -19.76
C THR A 80 -1.77 -17.61 -20.62
N GLY A 81 -2.50 -18.54 -20.01
CA GLY A 81 -3.22 -19.60 -20.72
C GLY A 81 -2.31 -20.72 -21.26
N LEU A 82 -0.99 -20.65 -21.05
CA LEU A 82 -0.05 -21.68 -21.45
C LEU A 82 -0.14 -22.87 -20.50
N GLN A 83 -0.32 -24.08 -21.04
CA GLN A 83 -0.20 -25.33 -20.29
C GLN A 83 1.20 -25.89 -20.52
N ARG A 84 2.02 -25.94 -19.46
CA ARG A 84 3.30 -26.67 -19.44
C ARG A 84 3.22 -27.77 -18.40
N ARG A 85 3.82 -28.94 -18.68
CA ARG A 85 3.90 -30.03 -17.71
C ARG A 85 4.53 -29.52 -16.42
N ALA A 86 3.88 -29.84 -15.30
CA ALA A 86 4.33 -29.52 -13.95
C ALA A 86 5.50 -30.38 -13.48
N ASP A 87 6.20 -31.08 -14.38
CA ASP A 87 7.40 -31.89 -14.09
C ASP A 87 8.62 -31.03 -13.71
N SER A 88 8.40 -29.74 -13.52
CA SER A 88 9.42 -28.76 -13.25
C SER A 88 9.37 -28.42 -11.77
N ASP A 89 10.28 -29.01 -10.99
CA ASP A 89 10.57 -28.69 -9.57
C ASP A 89 11.01 -27.22 -9.34
N ILE A 90 10.83 -26.35 -10.35
CA ILE A 90 11.31 -24.96 -10.45
C ILE A 90 11.00 -24.15 -9.18
N LEU A 91 9.87 -24.43 -8.53
CA LEU A 91 9.43 -23.72 -7.32
C LEU A 91 9.27 -24.61 -6.09
N ASN A 92 9.44 -25.93 -6.20
CA ASN A 92 9.37 -26.89 -5.10
C ASN A 92 8.20 -26.69 -4.11
N GLU A 93 7.03 -26.29 -4.60
CA GLU A 93 5.88 -25.98 -3.76
C GLU A 93 4.75 -27.00 -3.94
N SER A 94 4.24 -27.49 -2.81
CA SER A 94 3.04 -28.32 -2.76
C SER A 94 1.86 -27.56 -3.39
N LEU A 95 1.18 -28.20 -4.35
CA LEU A 95 -0.08 -27.67 -4.86
C LEU A 95 -1.09 -27.66 -3.72
N SER A 96 -1.39 -26.46 -3.20
CA SER A 96 -2.56 -26.28 -2.33
C SER A 96 -3.79 -26.81 -3.06
N GLU A 97 -4.59 -27.68 -2.43
CA GLU A 97 -5.84 -28.14 -3.03
C GLU A 97 -6.74 -26.94 -3.34
N ILE A 98 -7.03 -26.74 -4.63
CA ILE A 98 -7.96 -25.70 -5.10
C ILE A 98 -9.31 -26.35 -5.31
N LEU A 99 -10.32 -25.86 -4.57
CA LEU A 99 -11.67 -26.39 -4.63
C LEU A 99 -12.56 -25.49 -5.48
N GLU A 100 -13.39 -26.10 -6.32
CA GLU A 100 -14.42 -25.40 -7.07
C GLU A 100 -15.75 -25.39 -6.31
N GLY A 101 -16.36 -24.21 -6.16
CA GLY A 101 -17.73 -24.09 -5.70
C GLY A 101 -18.72 -23.94 -6.86
N GLN A 102 -19.98 -23.74 -6.52
CA GLN A 102 -20.99 -23.59 -7.57
C GLN A 102 -21.08 -22.15 -8.08
N PRO A 103 -21.25 -21.94 -9.39
CA PRO A 103 -21.40 -20.61 -9.96
C PRO A 103 -22.63 -19.88 -9.38
N LEU A 104 -22.43 -18.70 -8.80
CA LEU A 104 -23.51 -17.87 -8.26
C LEU A 104 -23.66 -16.57 -9.07
N PHE A 105 -22.75 -15.62 -8.86
CA PHE A 105 -22.76 -14.31 -9.52
C PHE A 105 -22.33 -14.35 -11.00
N SER A 106 -21.80 -15.48 -11.44
CA SER A 106 -21.27 -15.66 -12.79
C SER A 106 -21.53 -17.08 -13.33
N ARG A 107 -21.08 -17.35 -14.56
CA ARG A 107 -21.05 -18.70 -15.13
C ARG A 107 -19.82 -19.51 -14.69
N VAL A 108 -18.75 -18.82 -14.33
CA VAL A 108 -17.49 -19.44 -13.88
C VAL A 108 -17.63 -19.83 -12.40
N PRO A 109 -17.23 -21.06 -12.03
CA PRO A 109 -17.13 -21.50 -10.64
C PRO A 109 -16.22 -20.59 -9.80
N PRO A 110 -16.61 -20.19 -8.58
CA PRO A 110 -15.68 -19.60 -7.62
C PRO A 110 -14.68 -20.65 -7.13
N LEU A 111 -13.47 -20.22 -6.80
CA LEU A 111 -12.40 -21.09 -6.29
C LEU A 111 -12.10 -20.82 -4.81
N PHE A 112 -11.69 -21.86 -4.07
CA PHE A 112 -11.45 -21.80 -2.62
C PHE A 112 -10.15 -22.49 -2.22
N CYS A 113 -9.50 -21.94 -1.19
CA CYS A 113 -8.24 -22.46 -0.65
C CYS A 113 -8.42 -23.63 0.33
N SER A 114 -9.65 -23.94 0.75
CA SER A 114 -9.94 -24.99 1.72
C SER A 114 -11.41 -25.38 1.74
N ILE A 115 -11.70 -26.60 2.23
CA ILE A 115 -13.06 -27.07 2.46
C ILE A 115 -13.80 -26.15 3.45
N ALA A 116 -13.09 -25.61 4.44
CA ALA A 116 -13.65 -24.64 5.38
C ALA A 116 -14.15 -23.37 4.67
N CYS A 117 -13.37 -22.81 3.74
CA CYS A 117 -13.79 -21.63 2.96
C CYS A 117 -14.95 -21.94 2.01
N LEU A 118 -14.94 -23.12 1.37
CA LEU A 118 -16.06 -23.54 0.53
C LEU A 118 -17.35 -23.68 1.36
N ARG A 119 -17.31 -24.39 2.48
CA ARG A 119 -18.48 -24.58 3.37
C ARG A 119 -18.99 -23.25 3.92
N GLU A 120 -18.10 -22.37 4.32
CA GLU A 120 -18.48 -21.06 4.86
C GLU A 120 -19.08 -20.15 3.77
N HIS A 121 -18.53 -20.18 2.55
CA HIS A 121 -19.13 -19.50 1.41
C HIS A 121 -20.55 -20.03 1.12
N GLU A 122 -20.75 -21.34 1.19
CA GLU A 122 -22.09 -21.94 1.01
C GLU A 122 -23.05 -21.59 2.13
N ARG A 123 -22.59 -21.56 3.37
CA ARG A 123 -23.41 -21.13 4.51
C ARG A 123 -23.90 -19.68 4.33
N ILE A 124 -23.01 -18.79 3.90
CA ILE A 124 -23.31 -17.37 3.72
C ILE A 124 -24.18 -17.15 2.47
N LEU A 125 -23.74 -17.64 1.32
CA LEU A 125 -24.29 -17.26 0.01
C LEU A 125 -25.18 -18.34 -0.63
N GLY A 126 -25.24 -19.55 -0.06
CA GLY A 126 -26.01 -20.66 -0.61
C GLY A 126 -27.49 -20.34 -0.79
N ARG A 127 -28.06 -19.49 0.09
CA ARG A 127 -29.44 -19.01 0.00
C ARG A 127 -29.76 -18.26 -1.30
N LEU A 128 -28.78 -17.56 -1.88
CA LEU A 128 -28.95 -16.83 -3.13
C LEU A 128 -29.12 -17.76 -4.34
N ARG A 129 -28.85 -19.07 -4.20
CA ARG A 129 -28.93 -20.04 -5.29
C ARG A 129 -30.37 -20.25 -5.79
N SER A 130 -31.37 -20.17 -4.89
CA SER A 130 -32.78 -20.24 -5.29
C SER A 130 -33.17 -19.07 -6.20
N GLN A 131 -32.51 -17.91 -6.01
CA GLN A 131 -32.68 -16.68 -6.79
C GLN A 131 -31.48 -16.39 -7.69
N ARG A 132 -30.80 -17.43 -8.22
CA ARG A 132 -29.55 -17.30 -9.00
C ARG A 132 -29.66 -16.32 -10.17
N LYS A 133 -30.81 -16.25 -10.85
CA LYS A 133 -31.03 -15.29 -11.95
C LYS A 133 -30.98 -13.84 -11.44
N ALA A 134 -31.63 -13.55 -10.31
CA ALA A 134 -31.61 -12.23 -9.69
C ALA A 134 -30.22 -11.88 -9.13
N ALA A 135 -29.53 -12.82 -8.48
CA ALA A 135 -28.16 -12.62 -8.01
C ALA A 135 -27.18 -12.30 -9.16
N ARG A 136 -27.32 -12.97 -10.31
CA ARG A 136 -26.53 -12.65 -11.52
C ARG A 136 -26.87 -11.27 -12.09
N LEU A 137 -28.14 -10.88 -12.07
CA LEU A 137 -28.57 -9.55 -12.52
C LEU A 137 -27.97 -8.45 -11.63
N PHE A 138 -28.04 -8.63 -10.31
CA PHE A 138 -27.38 -7.76 -9.33
C PHE A 138 -25.87 -7.61 -9.60
N ALA A 139 -25.16 -8.73 -9.79
CA ALA A 139 -23.72 -8.71 -10.05
C ALA A 139 -23.34 -8.12 -11.41
N ARG A 140 -24.22 -8.21 -12.42
CA ARG A 140 -24.01 -7.51 -13.71
C ARG A 140 -24.20 -6.01 -13.54
N TYR A 141 -25.25 -5.60 -12.84
CA TYR A 141 -25.52 -4.20 -12.56
C TYR A 141 -24.37 -3.55 -11.79
N SER A 142 -23.94 -4.17 -10.70
CA SER A 142 -22.83 -3.68 -9.86
C SER A 142 -21.54 -3.47 -10.66
N ARG A 143 -21.22 -4.40 -11.57
CA ARG A 143 -20.07 -4.27 -12.49
C ARG A 143 -20.27 -3.17 -13.52
N LYS A 144 -21.48 -3.04 -14.09
CA LYS A 144 -21.80 -2.00 -15.07
C LYS A 144 -21.64 -0.58 -14.51
N VAL A 145 -22.00 -0.37 -13.25
CA VAL A 145 -21.85 0.94 -12.60
C VAL A 145 -20.48 1.15 -11.95
N GLY A 146 -19.62 0.12 -11.91
CA GLY A 146 -18.29 0.22 -11.30
C GLY A 146 -18.27 0.36 -9.78
N CYS A 147 -19.40 0.16 -9.09
CA CYS A 147 -19.47 0.31 -7.63
C CYS A 147 -19.17 -1.02 -6.92
N VAL A 148 -17.98 -1.13 -6.34
CA VAL A 148 -17.55 -2.33 -5.60
C VAL A 148 -18.36 -2.57 -4.31
N PHE A 149 -18.84 -1.49 -3.69
CA PHE A 149 -19.59 -1.53 -2.44
C PHE A 149 -20.94 -2.26 -2.57
N HIS A 150 -21.55 -2.28 -3.77
CA HIS A 150 -22.78 -3.04 -3.99
C HIS A 150 -22.57 -4.53 -3.73
N MET A 151 -21.54 -5.12 -4.33
CA MET A 151 -21.24 -6.55 -4.14
C MET A 151 -20.89 -6.87 -2.69
N LEU A 152 -20.13 -5.99 -2.05
CA LEU A 152 -19.73 -6.16 -0.66
C LEU A 152 -20.94 -6.05 0.28
N ALA A 153 -21.84 -5.08 0.06
CA ALA A 153 -23.09 -4.92 0.80
C ALA A 153 -23.96 -6.19 0.75
N LEU A 154 -24.19 -6.74 -0.44
CA LEU A 154 -24.98 -7.97 -0.58
C LEU A 154 -24.34 -9.15 0.16
N LYS A 155 -23.02 -9.32 0.06
CA LYS A 155 -22.31 -10.40 0.77
C LYS A 155 -22.40 -10.24 2.29
N LEU A 156 -22.23 -9.03 2.81
CA LEU A 156 -22.30 -8.75 4.24
C LEU A 156 -23.71 -8.87 4.80
N LEU A 157 -24.72 -8.47 4.03
CA LEU A 157 -26.12 -8.75 4.37
C LEU A 157 -26.34 -10.27 4.45
N CYS A 158 -25.92 -11.04 3.45
CA CYS A 158 -26.03 -12.50 3.49
C CYS A 158 -25.30 -13.11 4.70
N TRP A 159 -24.13 -12.56 5.07
CA TRP A 159 -23.40 -12.98 6.25
C TRP A 159 -24.17 -12.68 7.53
N CYS A 160 -24.70 -11.46 7.70
CA CYS A 160 -25.52 -11.13 8.86
C CYS A 160 -26.71 -12.07 8.96
N ILE A 161 -27.39 -12.36 7.85
CA ILE A 161 -28.51 -13.30 7.83
C ILE A 161 -28.07 -14.70 8.28
N ALA A 162 -26.90 -15.16 7.83
CA ALA A 162 -26.35 -16.45 8.26
C ALA A 162 -25.90 -16.44 9.74
N GLU A 163 -25.58 -15.27 10.31
CA GLU A 163 -25.28 -15.12 11.74
C GLU A 163 -26.55 -15.04 12.62
N VAL A 164 -27.72 -14.73 12.05
CA VAL A 164 -29.00 -14.75 12.80
C VAL A 164 -29.23 -16.12 13.44
N GLU A 165 -28.89 -17.20 12.73
CA GLU A 165 -29.03 -18.58 13.23
C GLU A 165 -28.19 -18.86 14.48
N LYS A 166 -27.09 -18.12 14.68
CA LYS A 166 -26.21 -18.28 15.84
C LYS A 166 -26.56 -17.32 16.97
N SER A 167 -26.83 -16.06 16.63
CA SER A 167 -27.08 -15.00 17.60
C SER A 167 -27.88 -13.86 16.98
N PRO A 168 -29.23 -13.94 16.97
CA PRO A 168 -30.11 -12.96 16.32
C PRO A 168 -29.83 -11.50 16.73
N GLU A 169 -29.60 -11.25 18.02
CA GLU A 169 -29.40 -9.90 18.56
C GLU A 169 -28.06 -9.27 18.16
N ARG A 170 -27.08 -10.11 17.79
CA ARG A 170 -25.71 -9.69 17.45
C ARG A 170 -25.43 -9.67 15.96
N ALA A 171 -26.23 -10.38 15.17
CA ALA A 171 -26.06 -10.52 13.73
C ALA A 171 -25.90 -9.17 13.00
N ALA A 172 -26.68 -8.16 13.41
CA ALA A 172 -26.66 -6.81 12.83
C ALA A 172 -25.64 -5.86 13.48
N ALA A 173 -25.09 -6.21 14.65
CA ALA A 173 -24.29 -5.30 15.45
C ALA A 173 -23.01 -4.78 14.75
N PRO A 174 -22.26 -5.61 14.00
CA PRO A 174 -21.14 -5.15 13.19
C PRO A 174 -21.51 -4.08 12.17
N LEU A 175 -22.61 -4.26 11.44
CA LEU A 175 -23.02 -3.27 10.43
C LEU A 175 -23.54 -1.99 11.08
N ARG A 176 -24.26 -2.10 12.21
CA ARG A 176 -24.71 -0.91 12.96
C ARG A 176 -23.54 -0.06 13.44
N ALA A 177 -22.52 -0.69 14.02
CA ALA A 177 -21.33 -0.01 14.53
C ALA A 177 -20.55 0.77 13.45
N LEU A 178 -20.70 0.37 12.18
CA LEU A 178 -20.05 1.01 11.04
C LEU A 178 -20.95 2.09 10.37
N CYS A 179 -22.24 2.11 10.68
CA CYS A 179 -23.22 2.98 10.03
C CYS A 179 -23.19 4.42 10.51
N SER A 180 -22.85 5.33 9.59
CA SER A 180 -22.70 6.75 9.89
C SER A 180 -23.49 7.66 8.93
N ARG A 181 -23.14 7.67 7.64
CA ARG A 181 -23.59 8.68 6.66
C ARG A 181 -24.23 8.06 5.43
N LEU A 182 -25.02 8.84 4.70
CA LEU A 182 -25.57 8.40 3.41
C LEU A 182 -24.46 8.27 2.37
N TYR A 183 -24.63 7.41 1.37
CA TYR A 183 -23.60 7.14 0.37
C TYR A 183 -23.10 8.42 -0.33
N TRP A 184 -24.01 9.28 -0.79
CA TRP A 184 -23.67 10.57 -1.43
C TRP A 184 -23.17 11.66 -0.46
N GLU A 185 -23.05 11.36 0.84
CA GLU A 185 -22.39 12.21 1.83
C GLU A 185 -21.00 11.66 2.19
N ALA A 186 -20.73 10.40 1.87
CA ALA A 186 -19.46 9.71 2.11
C ALA A 186 -18.53 9.74 0.89
N VAL A 187 -19.08 9.89 -0.32
CA VAL A 187 -18.32 10.00 -1.57
C VAL A 187 -17.87 11.44 -1.80
N ASP A 188 -16.66 11.61 -2.33
CA ASP A 188 -16.15 12.91 -2.76
C ASP A 188 -17.02 13.46 -3.91
N MET A 189 -17.56 14.67 -3.70
CA MET A 189 -18.46 15.30 -4.67
C MET A 189 -17.68 16.27 -5.55
N PRO A 190 -18.10 16.46 -6.82
CA PRO A 190 -17.58 17.54 -7.67
C PRO A 190 -17.67 18.90 -6.97
N SER A 191 -16.70 19.77 -7.26
CA SER A 191 -16.64 21.13 -6.69
C SER A 191 -17.78 22.02 -7.19
N GLU A 192 -18.24 21.83 -8.43
CA GLU A 192 -19.28 22.66 -9.04
C GLU A 192 -20.68 22.26 -8.56
N PRO A 193 -21.52 23.20 -8.07
CA PRO A 193 -22.82 22.88 -7.47
C PRO A 193 -23.80 22.13 -8.39
N ALA A 194 -23.84 22.49 -9.68
CA ALA A 194 -24.72 21.83 -10.66
C ALA A 194 -24.31 20.38 -10.89
N GLU A 195 -23.00 20.14 -10.97
CA GLU A 195 -22.45 18.80 -11.11
C GLU A 195 -22.59 17.98 -9.84
N GLN A 196 -22.42 18.61 -8.67
CA GLN A 196 -22.70 17.99 -7.39
C GLN A 196 -24.14 17.50 -7.31
N ALA A 197 -25.11 18.31 -7.74
CA ALA A 197 -26.52 17.92 -7.75
C ALA A 197 -26.79 16.76 -8.71
N ALA A 198 -26.24 16.82 -9.93
CA ALA A 198 -26.38 15.75 -10.93
C ALA A 198 -25.72 14.44 -10.47
N PHE A 199 -24.52 14.51 -9.90
CA PHE A 199 -23.80 13.36 -9.36
C PHE A 199 -24.52 12.76 -8.15
N LYS A 200 -25.04 13.59 -7.24
CA LYS A 200 -25.89 13.14 -6.13
C LYS A 200 -27.11 12.37 -6.63
N ALA A 201 -27.83 12.92 -7.61
CA ALA A 201 -29.01 12.30 -8.18
C ALA A 201 -28.67 10.95 -8.86
N LYS A 202 -27.51 10.88 -9.55
CA LYS A 202 -26.97 9.64 -10.11
C LYS A 202 -26.71 8.60 -9.00
N LEU A 203 -25.98 8.96 -7.95
CA LEU A 203 -25.69 8.06 -6.83
C LEU A 203 -26.96 7.56 -6.13
N GLN A 204 -27.95 8.43 -5.93
CA GLN A 204 -29.25 8.08 -5.36
C GLN A 204 -29.99 7.05 -6.23
N LYS A 205 -30.05 7.30 -7.54
CA LYS A 205 -30.67 6.39 -8.52
C LYS A 205 -29.96 5.03 -8.53
N GLU A 206 -28.63 5.04 -8.55
CA GLU A 206 -27.84 3.80 -8.58
C GLU A 206 -27.99 2.98 -7.30
N THR A 207 -28.02 3.67 -6.15
CA THR A 207 -28.26 3.08 -4.83
C THR A 207 -29.62 2.39 -4.78
N GLU A 208 -30.68 3.06 -5.27
CA GLU A 208 -32.03 2.49 -5.26
C GLU A 208 -32.16 1.28 -6.19
N ILE A 209 -31.58 1.34 -7.40
CA ILE A 209 -31.58 0.18 -8.32
C ILE A 209 -30.82 -0.99 -7.68
N SER A 210 -29.66 -0.74 -7.07
CA SER A 210 -28.88 -1.74 -6.35
C SER A 210 -29.71 -2.39 -5.23
N ARG A 211 -30.39 -1.58 -4.41
CA ARG A 211 -31.26 -2.04 -3.32
C ARG A 211 -32.39 -2.94 -3.83
N GLN A 212 -33.10 -2.53 -4.89
CA GLN A 212 -34.18 -3.33 -5.48
C GLN A 212 -33.68 -4.66 -6.03
N LEU A 213 -32.50 -4.68 -6.65
CA LEU A 213 -31.88 -5.90 -7.14
C LEU A 213 -31.42 -6.80 -5.98
N ALA A 214 -30.92 -6.23 -4.87
CA ALA A 214 -30.56 -6.97 -3.67
C ALA A 214 -31.79 -7.63 -3.04
N LEU A 215 -32.91 -6.90 -2.92
CA LEU A 215 -34.19 -7.45 -2.44
C LEU A 215 -34.65 -8.65 -3.28
N ARG A 216 -34.60 -8.53 -4.61
CA ARG A 216 -34.94 -9.65 -5.53
C ARG A 216 -34.00 -10.84 -5.37
N ALA A 217 -32.70 -10.59 -5.14
CA ALA A 217 -31.71 -11.65 -4.96
C ALA A 217 -31.87 -12.38 -3.61
N LEU A 218 -32.24 -11.66 -2.54
CA LEU A 218 -32.50 -12.24 -1.23
C LEU A 218 -33.84 -12.99 -1.19
N GLY A 219 -34.83 -12.53 -1.97
CA GLY A 219 -36.08 -13.25 -2.23
C GLY A 219 -36.88 -13.57 -0.95
N PRO A 220 -37.48 -14.78 -0.85
CA PRO A 220 -38.32 -15.17 0.29
C PRO A 220 -37.61 -15.16 1.64
N GLY A 221 -36.27 -15.22 1.66
CA GLY A 221 -35.48 -15.20 2.89
C GLY A 221 -35.58 -13.88 3.67
N LEU A 222 -36.22 -12.86 3.11
CA LEU A 222 -36.42 -11.55 3.74
C LEU A 222 -37.48 -11.56 4.86
N GLU A 223 -38.49 -12.43 4.77
CA GLU A 223 -39.62 -12.42 5.71
C GLU A 223 -39.17 -12.80 7.12
N LEU A 224 -38.23 -13.74 7.21
CA LEU A 224 -37.67 -14.29 8.45
C LEU A 224 -36.56 -13.43 9.07
N LEU A 225 -36.23 -12.27 8.47
CA LEU A 225 -35.17 -11.43 9.00
C LEU A 225 -35.63 -10.67 10.26
N PRO A 226 -34.78 -10.59 11.29
CA PRO A 226 -34.97 -9.64 12.38
C PRO A 226 -35.20 -8.23 11.85
N ILE A 227 -36.05 -7.46 12.54
CA ILE A 227 -36.37 -6.05 12.20
C ILE A 227 -35.08 -5.24 11.99
N ASP A 228 -34.08 -5.49 12.85
CA ASP A 228 -32.76 -4.86 12.80
C ASP A 228 -31.97 -5.11 11.52
N LEU A 229 -32.24 -6.18 10.77
CA LEU A 229 -31.64 -6.41 9.45
C LEU A 229 -32.50 -5.84 8.33
N LYS A 230 -33.81 -5.80 8.50
CA LYS A 230 -34.75 -5.21 7.54
C LYS A 230 -34.49 -3.72 7.34
N GLN A 231 -34.10 -2.99 8.39
CA GLN A 231 -33.76 -1.56 8.28
C GLN A 231 -32.65 -1.30 7.24
N PHE A 232 -31.65 -2.18 7.10
CA PHE A 232 -30.58 -2.02 6.11
C PHE A 232 -31.06 -2.18 4.66
N LEU A 233 -32.26 -2.71 4.46
CA LEU A 233 -32.87 -2.90 3.15
C LEU A 233 -33.91 -1.83 2.82
N GLU A 234 -34.23 -0.96 3.76
CA GLU A 234 -35.01 0.26 3.52
C GLU A 234 -34.17 1.27 2.70
N PRO A 235 -34.80 2.19 1.95
CA PRO A 235 -34.08 3.15 1.11
C PRO A 235 -32.97 3.91 1.86
N VAL A 236 -33.27 4.42 3.05
CA VAL A 236 -32.31 5.18 3.87
C VAL A 236 -31.26 4.26 4.49
N GLY A 237 -31.65 3.09 5.01
CA GLY A 237 -30.72 2.17 5.64
C GLY A 237 -29.73 1.54 4.65
N TYR A 238 -30.16 1.24 3.42
CA TYR A 238 -29.27 0.74 2.38
C TYR A 238 -28.28 1.82 1.92
N ALA A 239 -28.75 3.07 1.78
CA ALA A 239 -27.87 4.20 1.48
C ALA A 239 -26.85 4.44 2.60
N LYS A 240 -27.24 4.28 3.87
CA LYS A 240 -26.31 4.33 5.02
C LYS A 240 -25.33 3.17 4.99
N LEU A 241 -25.77 1.95 4.69
CA LEU A 241 -24.87 0.80 4.55
C LEU A 241 -23.80 1.08 3.50
N LEU A 242 -24.17 1.54 2.31
CA LEU A 242 -23.19 1.88 1.27
C LEU A 242 -22.25 3.03 1.69
N GLY A 243 -22.76 4.07 2.35
CA GLY A 243 -21.91 5.13 2.92
C GLY A 243 -20.92 4.60 3.96
N SER A 244 -21.35 3.64 4.77
CA SER A 244 -20.49 2.94 5.74
C SER A 244 -19.39 2.16 5.05
N LEU A 245 -19.73 1.44 3.98
CA LEU A 245 -18.73 0.72 3.20
C LEU A 245 -17.74 1.69 2.57
N CYS A 246 -18.23 2.81 2.02
CA CYS A 246 -17.38 3.85 1.46
C CYS A 246 -16.38 4.43 2.48
N SER A 247 -16.80 4.63 3.74
CA SER A 247 -15.95 5.21 4.78
C SER A 247 -15.05 4.21 5.52
N ASN A 248 -15.44 2.93 5.58
CA ASN A 248 -14.78 1.94 6.45
C ASN A 248 -14.13 0.77 5.70
N CYS A 249 -14.37 0.61 4.39
CA CYS A 249 -13.71 -0.44 3.64
C CYS A 249 -12.25 -0.08 3.39
N THR A 250 -11.42 -1.11 3.41
CA THR A 250 -9.99 -1.00 3.16
C THR A 250 -9.66 -1.73 1.87
N SER A 251 -8.88 -1.07 1.02
CA SER A 251 -8.27 -1.71 -0.13
C SER A 251 -7.23 -2.71 0.37
N VAL A 252 -7.41 -3.96 -0.03
CA VAL A 252 -6.49 -5.05 0.27
C VAL A 252 -5.70 -5.34 -1.00
N LYS A 253 -4.39 -5.09 -0.95
CA LYS A 253 -3.46 -5.28 -2.06
C LYS A 253 -2.49 -6.41 -1.71
N TYR A 254 -2.54 -7.51 -2.45
CA TYR A 254 -1.56 -8.60 -2.32
C TYR A 254 -0.61 -8.59 -3.51
N ILE A 255 0.69 -8.58 -3.21
CA ILE A 255 1.70 -8.84 -4.24
C ILE A 255 1.50 -10.26 -4.75
N SER A 256 1.53 -10.42 -6.07
CA SER A 256 1.48 -11.76 -6.65
C SER A 256 2.70 -12.56 -6.18
N PRO A 257 2.54 -13.80 -5.70
CA PRO A 257 3.67 -14.68 -5.37
C PRO A 257 4.65 -14.85 -6.55
N VAL A 258 4.15 -14.76 -7.78
CA VAL A 258 4.97 -14.76 -8.99
C VAL A 258 5.92 -13.55 -9.02
N LEU A 259 5.42 -12.36 -8.67
CA LEU A 259 6.21 -11.14 -8.64
C LEU A 259 7.30 -11.23 -7.55
N GLN A 260 6.97 -11.77 -6.37
CA GLN A 260 7.97 -11.99 -5.31
C GLN A 260 9.10 -12.91 -5.79
N TYR A 261 8.77 -13.99 -6.50
CA TYR A 261 9.77 -14.91 -7.05
C TYR A 261 10.65 -14.24 -8.12
N ILE A 262 10.07 -13.41 -8.98
CA ILE A 262 10.82 -12.63 -9.98
C ILE A 262 11.81 -11.68 -9.32
N LEU A 263 11.38 -10.94 -8.28
CA LEU A 263 12.25 -10.02 -7.55
C LEU A 263 13.38 -10.76 -6.83
N GLN A 264 13.12 -11.97 -6.34
CA GLN A 264 14.16 -12.82 -5.76
C GLN A 264 15.20 -13.24 -6.79
N ILE A 265 14.78 -13.70 -7.98
CA ILE A 265 15.70 -14.05 -9.07
C ILE A 265 16.52 -12.85 -9.51
N ASP A 266 15.88 -11.69 -9.62
CA ASP A 266 16.53 -10.46 -10.02
C ASP A 266 17.65 -10.07 -9.04
N ALA A 267 17.40 -10.22 -7.74
CA ALA A 267 18.37 -9.99 -6.67
C ALA A 267 19.44 -11.10 -6.53
N MET A 268 19.35 -12.21 -7.27
CA MET A 268 20.39 -13.25 -7.24
C MET A 268 21.69 -12.73 -7.85
N LYS A 269 22.83 -13.17 -7.30
CA LYS A 269 24.12 -13.03 -7.95
C LYS A 269 24.12 -13.74 -9.30
N ASP A 270 24.80 -13.16 -10.27
CA ASP A 270 24.93 -13.78 -11.59
C ASP A 270 25.68 -15.12 -11.49
N GLY A 271 25.19 -16.10 -12.24
CA GLY A 271 25.70 -17.46 -12.21
C GLY A 271 24.69 -18.49 -12.72
N ALA A 272 25.10 -19.75 -12.75
CA ALA A 272 24.32 -20.84 -13.35
C ALA A 272 22.90 -20.97 -12.77
N CYS A 273 22.72 -20.73 -11.47
CA CYS A 273 21.41 -20.78 -10.82
C CYS A 273 20.46 -19.68 -11.32
N LYS A 274 20.93 -18.42 -11.41
CA LYS A 274 20.13 -17.30 -11.93
C LYS A 274 19.79 -17.53 -13.41
N THR A 275 20.76 -17.94 -14.21
CA THR A 275 20.55 -18.25 -15.64
C THR A 275 19.53 -19.38 -15.84
N ALA A 276 19.60 -20.44 -15.03
CA ALA A 276 18.62 -21.52 -15.08
C ALA A 276 17.21 -21.02 -14.73
N ALA A 277 17.06 -20.25 -13.65
CA ALA A 277 15.78 -19.69 -13.23
C ALA A 277 15.18 -18.74 -14.27
N ILE A 278 16.01 -17.88 -14.88
CA ILE A 278 15.62 -16.97 -15.98
C ILE A 278 15.11 -17.78 -17.18
N ARG A 279 15.83 -18.82 -17.62
CA ARG A 279 15.45 -19.64 -18.77
C ARG A 279 14.09 -20.30 -18.60
N GLU A 280 13.75 -20.67 -17.38
CA GLU A 280 12.46 -21.29 -17.06
C GLU A 280 11.30 -20.27 -17.06
N LEU A 281 11.53 -19.06 -16.54
CA LEU A 281 10.51 -18.01 -16.50
C LEU A 281 10.32 -17.26 -17.83
N GLU A 282 11.38 -17.13 -18.62
CA GLU A 282 11.41 -16.34 -19.85
C GLU A 282 10.19 -16.58 -20.76
N PRO A 283 9.76 -17.82 -21.05
CA PRO A 283 8.62 -18.07 -21.94
C PRO A 283 7.31 -17.51 -21.40
N TRP A 284 7.12 -17.55 -20.08
CA TRP A 284 5.94 -17.00 -19.42
C TRP A 284 5.94 -15.48 -19.47
N ILE A 285 7.06 -14.84 -19.13
CA ILE A 285 7.20 -13.38 -19.16
C ILE A 285 7.00 -12.85 -20.58
N ARG A 286 7.61 -13.49 -21.58
CA ARG A 286 7.39 -13.10 -22.99
C ARG A 286 5.94 -13.28 -23.41
N SER A 287 5.24 -14.30 -22.90
CA SER A 287 3.81 -14.48 -23.17
C SER A 287 2.95 -13.39 -22.54
N LEU A 288 3.24 -13.00 -21.30
CA LEU A 288 2.57 -11.89 -20.62
C LEU A 288 2.84 -10.56 -21.32
N ALA A 289 4.07 -10.31 -21.74
CA ALA A 289 4.43 -9.09 -22.46
C ALA A 289 3.71 -8.97 -23.81
N LYS A 290 3.47 -10.10 -24.50
CA LYS A 290 2.72 -10.13 -25.78
C LYS A 290 1.22 -9.95 -25.59
N ASN A 291 0.68 -10.48 -24.50
CA ASN A 291 -0.75 -10.43 -24.17
C ASN A 291 -0.91 -9.86 -22.75
N PRO A 292 -0.67 -8.54 -22.57
CA PRO A 292 -0.83 -7.91 -21.28
C PRO A 292 -2.27 -8.11 -20.80
N LEU A 293 -2.43 -8.15 -19.47
CA LEU A 293 -3.75 -8.31 -18.87
C LEU A 293 -4.59 -7.08 -19.19
N ASP A 294 -5.81 -7.29 -19.72
CA ASP A 294 -6.81 -6.22 -19.85
C ASP A 294 -7.20 -5.74 -18.44
N MET A 295 -6.50 -4.70 -17.98
CA MET A 295 -6.82 -3.97 -16.76
C MET A 295 -7.64 -2.76 -17.19
N ASP A 296 -8.96 -2.81 -17.01
CA ASP A 296 -9.86 -1.69 -17.33
C ASP A 296 -9.32 -0.38 -16.72
N GLY A 297 -9.17 0.65 -17.57
CA GLY A 297 -8.47 1.91 -17.30
C GLY A 297 -8.89 2.72 -16.07
N SER A 298 -10.00 2.36 -15.40
CA SER A 298 -10.42 3.03 -14.16
C SER A 298 -9.61 2.60 -12.92
N ASP A 299 -9.00 1.41 -12.93
CA ASP A 299 -8.07 0.96 -11.87
C ASP A 299 -6.60 1.29 -12.21
N VAL A 300 -6.34 1.78 -13.44
CA VAL A 300 -4.99 2.09 -13.96
C VAL A 300 -4.51 3.46 -13.51
N GLY A 301 -5.42 4.39 -13.17
CA GLY A 301 -5.06 5.68 -12.55
C GLY A 301 -4.46 5.58 -11.14
N GLU A 302 -4.58 4.40 -10.50
CA GLU A 302 -3.92 4.04 -9.24
C GLU A 302 -3.10 2.75 -9.41
N ALA A 303 -2.74 2.37 -10.63
CA ALA A 303 -1.82 1.26 -10.87
C ALA A 303 -0.44 1.67 -10.34
N ALA A 304 -0.13 1.30 -9.09
CA ALA A 304 1.21 1.37 -8.49
C ALA A 304 1.91 2.64 -8.95
N GLY A 305 1.61 3.78 -8.29
CA GLY A 305 2.11 5.10 -8.71
C GLY A 305 3.51 4.96 -9.26
N GLU A 306 3.78 5.52 -10.45
CA GLU A 306 4.84 5.10 -11.40
C GLU A 306 6.17 4.66 -10.73
N ASP A 307 6.49 5.27 -9.59
CA ASP A 307 7.51 4.94 -8.59
C ASP A 307 7.55 3.49 -8.01
N GLU A 308 6.48 2.70 -8.08
CA GLU A 308 6.43 1.31 -7.55
C GLU A 308 6.80 0.23 -8.59
N GLN A 309 7.08 0.63 -9.84
CA GLN A 309 7.40 -0.29 -10.91
C GLN A 309 8.91 -0.49 -11.03
N LYS A 310 9.37 -1.74 -11.03
CA LYS A 310 10.78 -2.06 -11.29
C LYS A 310 10.92 -2.48 -12.75
N LEU A 311 11.79 -1.78 -13.47
CA LEU A 311 12.28 -2.25 -14.78
C LEU A 311 13.32 -3.34 -14.53
N ILE A 312 13.07 -4.51 -15.09
CA ILE A 312 13.91 -5.69 -14.95
C ILE A 312 14.58 -5.98 -16.29
N SER A 313 15.89 -6.20 -16.24
CA SER A 313 16.72 -6.52 -17.38
C SER A 313 17.46 -7.83 -17.13
N TRP A 314 17.06 -8.89 -17.83
CA TRP A 314 17.65 -10.22 -17.67
C TRP A 314 18.42 -10.64 -18.92
N SER A 315 19.65 -11.11 -18.70
CA SER A 315 20.53 -11.69 -19.72
C SER A 315 20.09 -13.13 -20.06
N ALA A 316 19.04 -13.25 -20.87
CA ALA A 316 18.58 -14.51 -21.46
C ALA A 316 19.18 -14.73 -22.87
N ALA A 317 18.85 -15.86 -23.53
CA ALA A 317 19.34 -16.16 -24.89
C ALA A 317 19.04 -15.04 -25.90
N LYS A 318 17.96 -14.29 -25.65
CA LYS A 318 17.75 -12.93 -26.15
C LYS A 318 17.52 -12.03 -24.93
N PRO A 319 18.07 -10.82 -24.86
CA PRO A 319 17.80 -9.90 -23.74
C PRO A 319 16.29 -9.80 -23.45
N LEU A 320 15.94 -9.86 -22.17
CA LEU A 320 14.55 -9.80 -21.72
C LEU A 320 14.40 -8.57 -20.82
N HIS A 321 13.77 -7.53 -21.35
CA HIS A 321 13.43 -6.32 -20.63
C HIS A 321 11.93 -6.29 -20.37
N PHE A 322 11.53 -6.08 -19.12
CA PHE A 322 10.12 -5.99 -18.75
C PHE A 322 9.91 -5.20 -17.46
N SER A 323 8.69 -4.70 -17.27
CA SER A 323 8.27 -4.06 -16.01
C SER A 323 7.55 -5.06 -15.11
N THR A 324 7.71 -4.90 -13.79
CA THR A 324 6.90 -5.62 -12.80
C THR A 324 5.39 -5.36 -12.94
N ALA A 325 4.99 -4.30 -13.65
CA ALA A 325 3.60 -4.01 -14.00
C ALA A 325 2.92 -5.12 -14.83
N LEU A 326 3.68 -6.00 -15.49
CA LEU A 326 3.14 -7.17 -16.18
C LEU A 326 2.40 -8.14 -15.24
N ILE A 327 2.67 -8.08 -13.94
CA ILE A 327 2.08 -8.95 -12.93
C ILE A 327 1.48 -8.06 -11.84
N PRO A 328 0.29 -7.48 -12.09
CA PRO A 328 -0.32 -6.54 -11.17
C PRO A 328 -0.71 -7.21 -9.84
N PRO A 329 -0.65 -6.46 -8.73
CA PRO A 329 -0.97 -6.98 -7.40
C PRO A 329 -2.47 -7.19 -7.23
N PHE A 330 -2.91 -8.33 -6.70
CA PHE A 330 -4.32 -8.61 -6.44
C PHE A 330 -4.96 -7.54 -5.57
N ARG A 331 -6.08 -6.99 -6.03
CA ARG A 331 -6.85 -5.97 -5.29
C ARG A 331 -8.19 -6.50 -4.86
N GLY A 332 -8.60 -6.14 -3.65
CA GLY A 332 -9.95 -6.35 -3.18
C GLY A 332 -10.32 -5.35 -2.11
N TYR A 333 -11.57 -5.45 -1.66
CA TYR A 333 -12.09 -4.61 -0.60
C TYR A 333 -12.61 -5.48 0.52
N ALA A 334 -12.27 -5.11 1.75
CA ALA A 334 -12.67 -5.81 2.95
C ALA A 334 -12.95 -4.81 4.08
N ILE A 335 -13.63 -5.26 5.12
CA ILE A 335 -13.86 -4.48 6.33
C ILE A 335 -13.13 -5.14 7.48
N PHE A 336 -12.40 -4.33 8.23
CA PHE A 336 -11.73 -4.72 9.47
C PHE A 336 -12.30 -3.83 10.58
N PRO A 337 -13.36 -4.27 11.29
CA PRO A 337 -14.14 -3.39 12.14
C PRO A 337 -13.35 -2.66 13.23
N ARG A 338 -12.31 -3.28 13.82
CA ARG A 338 -11.45 -2.60 14.80
C ARG A 338 -10.55 -1.58 14.13
N MET A 339 -9.95 -1.94 13.01
CA MET A 339 -9.10 -1.03 12.25
C MET A 339 -9.87 0.17 11.71
N ALA A 340 -11.15 0.00 11.34
CA ALA A 340 -12.01 1.09 10.89
C ALA A 340 -12.26 2.18 11.96
N LEU A 341 -11.95 1.89 13.24
CA LEU A 341 -12.01 2.86 14.33
C LEU A 341 -10.69 3.62 14.55
N MET A 342 -9.63 3.32 13.80
CA MET A 342 -8.34 4.01 13.92
C MET A 342 -8.31 5.24 13.05
N ASN A 343 -8.21 6.42 13.66
CA ASN A 343 -8.23 7.68 12.95
C ASN A 343 -6.93 7.96 12.17
N HIS A 344 -7.02 8.91 11.23
CA HIS A 344 -5.88 9.35 10.46
C HIS A 344 -4.90 10.19 11.28
N SER A 345 -3.60 9.96 11.09
CA SER A 345 -2.52 10.89 11.42
C SER A 345 -1.42 10.85 10.36
N CYS A 346 -0.87 12.01 9.99
CA CYS A 346 0.33 12.12 9.14
C CYS A 346 1.60 11.64 9.86
N LYS A 347 1.57 11.57 11.20
CA LYS A 347 2.59 10.95 12.05
C LYS A 347 1.91 9.84 12.86
N PRO A 348 1.64 8.69 12.24
CA PRO A 348 0.80 7.66 12.85
C PRO A 348 1.52 6.96 14.01
N SER A 349 0.74 6.53 15.01
CA SER A 349 1.26 5.69 16.09
C SER A 349 1.45 4.23 15.66
N CYS A 350 0.71 3.81 14.63
CA CYS A 350 0.63 2.42 14.19
C CYS A 350 0.86 2.27 12.68
N GLY A 351 1.47 1.15 12.30
CA GLY A 351 1.48 0.62 10.93
C GLY A 351 0.54 -0.58 10.80
N ILE A 352 0.14 -0.88 9.57
CA ILE A 352 -0.66 -2.07 9.24
C ILE A 352 0.19 -2.98 8.36
N GLU A 353 0.15 -4.28 8.60
CA GLU A 353 0.68 -5.28 7.68
C GLU A 353 -0.42 -6.30 7.37
N PHE A 354 -0.44 -6.83 6.15
CA PHE A 354 -1.37 -7.89 5.75
C PHE A 354 -0.62 -9.21 5.64
N ASP A 355 -1.20 -10.31 6.11
CA ASP A 355 -0.72 -11.64 5.68
C ASP A 355 -1.41 -12.09 4.38
N PHE A 356 -0.86 -13.14 3.78
CA PHE A 356 -1.45 -13.81 2.61
C PHE A 356 -2.81 -14.48 2.88
N ALA A 357 -3.31 -14.49 4.13
CA ALA A 357 -4.62 -15.02 4.49
C ALA A 357 -5.68 -13.91 4.67
N GLY A 358 -5.33 -12.65 4.39
CA GLY A 358 -6.22 -11.50 4.52
C GLY A 358 -6.52 -11.12 5.96
N ARG A 359 -5.58 -11.38 6.85
CA ARG A 359 -5.56 -10.84 8.21
C ARG A 359 -4.62 -9.65 8.26
N ILE A 360 -4.98 -8.68 9.07
CA ILE A 360 -4.13 -7.53 9.38
C ILE A 360 -3.39 -7.74 10.70
N PHE A 361 -2.20 -7.14 10.76
CA PHE A 361 -1.38 -6.96 11.94
C PHE A 361 -1.24 -5.46 12.14
N VAL A 362 -1.70 -4.95 13.27
CA VAL A 362 -1.50 -3.56 13.65
C VAL A 362 -0.30 -3.50 14.57
N LEU A 363 0.77 -2.87 14.11
CA LEU A 363 2.07 -2.79 14.78
C LEU A 363 2.35 -1.38 15.25
N GLN A 364 3.00 -1.24 16.40
CA GLN A 364 3.50 0.04 16.88
C GLN A 364 4.64 0.55 15.98
N GLN A 365 4.60 1.84 15.62
CA GLN A 365 5.70 2.50 14.94
C GLN A 365 6.90 2.70 15.90
N PRO A 366 8.15 2.47 15.45
CA PRO A 366 9.32 2.44 16.33
C PRO A 366 9.63 3.80 16.97
N TYR A 367 9.13 4.89 16.40
CA TYR A 367 9.36 6.27 16.87
C TYR A 367 8.26 6.80 17.81
N VAL A 368 7.22 6.02 18.13
CA VAL A 368 6.12 6.46 19.00
C VAL A 368 6.03 5.58 20.24
N ASP A 369 6.00 6.17 21.44
CA ASP A 369 5.69 5.45 22.69
C ASP A 369 4.18 5.50 22.99
N ILE A 370 3.49 4.37 22.87
CA ILE A 370 2.04 4.28 23.09
C ILE A 370 1.75 4.08 24.58
N LYS A 371 1.26 5.13 25.24
CA LYS A 371 0.83 5.11 26.65
C LYS A 371 -0.68 4.83 26.78
N PRO A 372 -1.16 4.37 27.95
CA PRO A 372 -2.60 4.32 28.22
C PRO A 372 -3.28 5.67 27.97
N GLY A 373 -4.45 5.64 27.34
CA GLY A 373 -5.24 6.81 26.96
C GLY A 373 -4.80 7.50 25.67
N VAL A 374 -3.75 7.03 24.98
CA VAL A 374 -3.32 7.55 23.68
C VAL A 374 -4.20 6.98 22.55
N GLU A 375 -4.63 7.85 21.65
CA GLU A 375 -5.36 7.48 20.44
C GLU A 375 -4.43 6.74 19.47
N LEU A 376 -4.88 5.58 19.00
CA LEU A 376 -4.21 4.79 18.00
C LEU A 376 -4.58 5.29 16.61
N THR A 377 -3.57 5.69 15.85
CA THR A 377 -3.74 6.32 14.52
C THR A 377 -2.91 5.62 13.46
N ILE A 378 -3.40 5.65 12.23
CA ILE A 378 -2.73 5.18 11.02
C ILE A 378 -2.65 6.31 9.99
N SER A 379 -1.72 6.25 9.04
CA SER A 379 -1.82 7.12 7.86
C SER A 379 -2.92 6.57 6.96
N TYR A 380 -3.75 7.44 6.37
CA TYR A 380 -4.70 7.12 5.30
C TYR A 380 -4.11 7.44 3.92
N LEU A 381 -2.97 8.12 3.92
CA LEU A 381 -2.29 8.65 2.76
C LEU A 381 -1.04 7.83 2.52
N ASP A 382 -0.69 7.72 1.24
CA ASP A 382 0.60 7.18 0.86
C ASP A 382 1.73 8.07 1.43
N SER A 383 2.77 7.43 1.95
CA SER A 383 4.00 8.05 2.40
C SER A 383 4.80 8.71 1.27
N SER A 384 4.48 8.44 0.02
CA SER A 384 5.11 9.07 -1.16
C SER A 384 4.56 10.46 -1.48
N LEU A 385 3.33 10.80 -1.06
CA LEU A 385 2.72 12.10 -1.38
C LEU A 385 3.50 13.25 -0.75
N GLU A 386 3.73 14.33 -1.51
CA GLU A 386 4.42 15.52 -1.01
C GLU A 386 3.58 16.25 0.05
N SER A 387 4.22 17.02 0.94
CA SER A 387 3.56 17.66 2.08
C SER A 387 2.40 18.59 1.68
N GLU A 388 2.52 19.26 0.52
CA GLU A 388 1.50 20.17 0.01
C GLU A 388 0.30 19.39 -0.58
N GLU A 389 0.55 18.28 -1.26
CA GLU A 389 -0.49 17.35 -1.75
C GLU A 389 -1.20 16.65 -0.60
N ARG A 390 -0.48 16.26 0.46
CA ARG A 390 -1.07 15.74 1.69
C ARG A 390 -2.00 16.76 2.33
N LEU A 391 -1.59 18.03 2.39
CA LEU A 391 -2.43 19.11 2.90
C LEU A 391 -3.65 19.36 1.99
N GLN A 392 -3.52 19.24 0.67
CA GLN A 392 -4.62 19.38 -0.29
C GLN A 392 -5.66 18.25 -0.11
N VAL A 393 -5.20 17.00 -0.05
CA VAL A 393 -6.02 15.80 0.17
C VAL A 393 -6.62 15.79 1.58
N GLN A 394 -5.86 16.25 2.58
CA GLN A 394 -6.34 16.38 3.95
C GLN A 394 -7.36 17.50 4.07
N LYS A 395 -7.17 18.67 3.44
CA LYS A 395 -8.14 19.77 3.44
C LYS A 395 -9.43 19.38 2.74
N THR A 396 -9.38 18.66 1.61
CA THR A 396 -10.61 18.12 0.98
C THR A 396 -11.34 17.12 1.88
N LYS A 397 -10.61 16.27 2.61
CA LYS A 397 -11.19 15.27 3.54
C LYS A 397 -11.61 15.83 4.91
N SER A 398 -10.89 16.80 5.47
CA SER A 398 -11.10 17.37 6.81
C SER A 398 -12.03 18.59 6.78
N ALA A 399 -11.95 19.44 5.76
CA ALA A 399 -12.77 20.67 5.67
C ALA A 399 -14.26 20.40 5.48
N ARG A 400 -14.67 19.18 5.10
CA ARG A 400 -16.10 18.84 5.00
C ARG A 400 -16.68 18.19 6.25
N SER A 401 -15.85 17.78 7.22
CA SER A 401 -16.32 17.41 8.56
C SER A 401 -16.39 18.62 9.52
N GLN A 402 -15.92 19.82 9.13
CA GLN A 402 -16.09 21.05 9.88
C GLN A 402 -16.38 22.26 8.96
N ARG A 403 -17.68 22.62 8.88
CA ARG A 403 -18.26 23.91 8.44
C ARG A 403 -18.36 24.27 6.95
N ILE A 404 -19.54 24.82 6.67
CA ILE A 404 -20.08 25.43 5.45
C ILE A 404 -19.55 26.87 5.30
N SER A 405 -19.19 27.28 4.07
CA SER A 405 -19.58 28.53 3.36
C SER A 405 -18.44 29.23 2.56
N LEU A 406 -18.79 29.60 1.31
CA LEU A 406 -18.31 30.70 0.45
C LEU A 406 -17.16 30.49 -0.57
N ALA A 407 -17.59 30.31 -1.82
CA ALA A 407 -17.36 31.15 -3.03
C ALA A 407 -16.01 31.13 -3.82
N ASN A 408 -16.18 30.74 -5.10
CA ASN A 408 -15.52 31.16 -6.38
C ASN A 408 -14.01 30.88 -6.55
N ASN A 409 -13.44 30.50 -7.70
CA ASN A 409 -13.82 30.60 -9.11
C ASN A 409 -13.07 29.51 -9.93
N SER A 410 -13.72 29.06 -11.02
CA SER A 410 -13.16 28.55 -12.31
C SER A 410 -12.05 27.48 -12.32
N THR A 411 -12.32 26.24 -12.80
CA THR A 411 -12.30 25.77 -14.22
C THR A 411 -12.23 24.22 -14.25
N PHE A 412 -13.00 23.57 -15.14
CA PHE A 412 -13.22 22.10 -15.28
C PHE A 412 -12.32 21.45 -16.37
N PRO A 413 -12.24 20.10 -16.55
CA PRO A 413 -12.45 18.94 -15.66
C PRO A 413 -11.28 17.94 -15.63
N ARG A 414 -11.18 17.14 -14.55
CA ARG A 414 -10.98 15.67 -14.62
C ARG A 414 -11.30 15.05 -13.25
N ALA A 415 -12.07 13.96 -13.27
CA ALA A 415 -12.55 13.27 -12.07
C ALA A 415 -11.38 12.78 -11.21
N LEU A 416 -11.15 13.44 -10.08
CA LEU A 416 -10.14 13.05 -9.11
C LEU A 416 -10.72 11.97 -8.19
N SER A 417 -10.04 10.83 -8.24
CA SER A 417 -10.22 9.66 -7.39
C SER A 417 -10.11 10.04 -5.92
N SER A 418 -11.04 9.54 -5.10
CA SER A 418 -10.93 9.63 -3.65
C SER A 418 -9.66 8.90 -3.20
N ALA A 419 -8.67 9.61 -2.66
CA ALA A 419 -7.40 9.03 -2.25
C ALA A 419 -7.64 7.85 -1.26
N PHE A 420 -7.37 6.63 -1.70
CA PHE A 420 -7.49 5.42 -0.90
C PHE A 420 -6.15 5.02 -0.29
N LEU A 421 -6.22 4.43 0.91
CA LEU A 421 -5.08 3.81 1.57
C LEU A 421 -4.53 2.67 0.69
N THR A 422 -3.34 2.84 0.13
CA THR A 422 -2.57 1.79 -0.53
C THR A 422 -1.39 1.45 0.37
N LEU A 423 -1.27 0.17 0.76
CA LEU A 423 -0.11 -0.32 1.49
C LEU A 423 0.49 -1.52 0.75
N VAL A 424 1.80 -1.51 0.54
CA VAL A 424 2.55 -2.54 -0.18
C VAL A 424 3.41 -3.34 0.79
N MET A 425 3.40 -4.66 0.65
CA MET A 425 4.25 -5.56 1.42
C MET A 425 5.70 -5.50 0.96
N LEU A 426 6.65 -5.29 1.86
CA LEU A 426 8.07 -5.59 1.64
C LEU A 426 8.52 -6.56 2.73
N ALA A 427 8.87 -7.79 2.33
CA ALA A 427 9.41 -8.79 3.24
C ALA A 427 10.88 -8.47 3.56
N THR A 428 11.19 -8.15 4.82
CA THR A 428 12.57 -8.13 5.30
C THR A 428 12.88 -9.48 5.95
N THR A 429 13.69 -10.31 5.27
CA THR A 429 14.30 -11.47 5.91
C THR A 429 15.80 -11.19 6.03
N ARG A 430 16.30 -11.09 7.27
CA ARG A 430 17.74 -11.03 7.55
C ARG A 430 18.30 -12.46 7.53
N PRO A 431 19.36 -12.76 6.76
CA PRO A 431 20.11 -13.99 6.97
C PRO A 431 20.94 -13.89 8.25
N ARG A 432 21.03 -14.99 9.00
CA ARG A 432 21.92 -15.13 10.17
C ARG A 432 23.39 -14.97 9.75
N PRO A 433 24.25 -14.29 10.53
CA PRO A 433 25.67 -14.22 10.23
C PRO A 433 26.35 -15.56 10.56
N LEU A 434 27.02 -16.15 9.58
CA LEU A 434 28.05 -17.16 9.76
C LEU A 434 29.34 -16.43 10.15
N VAL A 435 29.93 -16.82 11.29
CA VAL A 435 31.23 -16.33 11.75
C VAL A 435 32.32 -17.01 10.92
N LEU A 436 33.16 -16.21 10.26
CA LEU A 436 34.44 -16.66 9.67
C LEU A 436 35.58 -15.77 10.19
N GLN A 437 36.72 -16.41 10.47
CA GLN A 437 37.90 -15.85 11.12
C GLN A 437 38.76 -14.99 10.19
N PRO A 438 39.60 -14.08 10.74
CA PRO A 438 40.42 -13.15 9.98
C PRO A 438 41.77 -13.78 9.59
N SER A 439 42.03 -13.86 8.29
CA SER A 439 43.40 -13.92 7.79
C SER A 439 43.46 -13.44 6.36
N GLN A 440 44.49 -12.62 6.08
CA GLN A 440 44.98 -12.17 4.77
C GLN A 440 44.51 -10.77 4.34
N ALA A 441 45.04 -9.79 5.05
CA ALA A 441 45.45 -8.53 4.46
C ALA A 441 46.85 -8.72 3.83
N ALA A 442 47.00 -8.42 2.54
CA ALA A 442 48.17 -7.78 1.92
C ALA A 442 48.09 -7.90 0.39
N GLY A 443 48.18 -6.75 -0.29
CA GLY A 443 48.60 -6.67 -1.69
C GLY A 443 47.59 -6.02 -2.62
N MET A 444 47.69 -4.69 -2.79
CA MET A 444 48.15 -4.07 -4.04
C MET A 444 47.91 -2.56 -3.98
N ALA A 445 48.98 -1.83 -3.66
CA ALA A 445 49.15 -0.45 -4.08
C ALA A 445 49.79 -0.48 -5.47
N ALA A 446 49.10 0.09 -6.46
CA ALA A 446 49.64 0.75 -7.67
C ALA A 446 48.63 0.66 -8.82
N ALA A 447 47.89 1.75 -9.04
CA ALA A 447 47.47 2.30 -10.34
C ALA A 447 46.27 3.23 -10.11
N ILE A 448 46.52 4.52 -9.97
CA ILE A 448 45.49 5.55 -10.13
C ILE A 448 45.84 6.27 -11.44
N PRO A 449 45.01 6.17 -12.49
CA PRO A 449 45.17 6.98 -13.69
C PRO A 449 44.86 8.45 -13.39
N ASN A 450 45.49 9.32 -14.16
CA ASN A 450 45.37 10.77 -14.11
C ASN A 450 43.90 11.22 -14.25
N GLY A 451 43.34 11.85 -13.21
CA GLY A 451 41.99 12.43 -13.25
C GLY A 451 41.55 13.15 -11.98
N VAL A 452 42.05 12.74 -10.81
CA VAL A 452 41.63 13.33 -9.53
C VAL A 452 42.19 14.75 -9.35
N ARG A 453 41.34 15.77 -9.51
CA ARG A 453 41.60 17.10 -8.97
C ARG A 453 41.46 17.03 -7.45
N TRP A 454 42.56 17.19 -6.74
CA TRP A 454 42.53 17.46 -5.31
C TRP A 454 41.83 18.80 -5.07
N ILE A 455 40.77 18.80 -4.24
CA ILE A 455 40.11 20.03 -3.79
C ILE A 455 41.03 20.67 -2.74
N PRO A 456 41.64 21.84 -3.02
CA PRO A 456 42.54 22.48 -2.06
C PRO A 456 41.79 22.82 -0.78
N GLY A 457 42.25 22.29 0.36
CA GLY A 457 41.67 22.57 1.68
C GLY A 457 40.86 21.44 2.34
N PHE A 458 40.56 20.35 1.62
CA PHE A 458 39.81 19.19 2.16
C PHE A 458 40.66 17.91 2.32
N GLU A 459 41.96 18.01 2.08
CA GLU A 459 42.92 16.90 1.88
C GLU A 459 43.05 15.90 3.06
N ASN A 460 42.46 16.18 4.22
CA ASN A 460 42.50 15.32 5.42
C ASN A 460 41.14 15.14 6.12
N ARG A 461 40.01 15.52 5.49
CA ARG A 461 38.68 15.44 6.11
C ARG A 461 37.87 14.27 5.57
N ARG A 462 37.11 13.60 6.45
CA ARG A 462 36.17 12.54 6.07
C ARG A 462 34.93 13.16 5.43
N VAL A 463 34.44 12.56 4.33
CA VAL A 463 33.31 13.06 3.55
C VAL A 463 32.09 12.15 3.75
N TYR A 464 30.93 12.76 4.00
CA TYR A 464 29.68 12.08 4.31
C TYR A 464 28.64 12.36 3.21
N ALA A 465 28.19 11.34 2.49
CA ALA A 465 27.24 11.52 1.39
C ALA A 465 25.78 11.48 1.89
N VAL A 466 24.97 12.45 1.49
CA VAL A 466 23.56 12.60 1.87
C VAL A 466 22.69 12.83 0.62
N GLY A 467 21.69 11.98 0.40
CA GLY A 467 20.71 12.20 -0.68
C GLY A 467 19.88 10.97 -1.08
N GLN A 468 19.10 11.11 -2.15
CA GLN A 468 18.33 10.02 -2.76
C GLN A 468 19.31 9.06 -3.46
N VAL A 469 19.40 7.83 -2.96
CA VAL A 469 20.43 6.87 -3.39
C VAL A 469 20.10 6.37 -4.80
N CYS A 470 21.01 6.62 -5.75
CA CYS A 470 21.08 5.87 -6.99
C CYS A 470 21.82 4.55 -6.70
N GLU A 471 21.31 3.40 -7.17
CA GLU A 471 21.88 2.06 -6.90
C GLU A 471 23.39 2.00 -7.23
N THR A 472 23.86 2.77 -8.22
CA THR A 472 25.26 2.88 -8.65
C THR A 472 26.23 3.36 -7.56
N LEU A 473 25.84 4.32 -6.72
CA LEU A 473 26.70 4.84 -5.63
C LEU A 473 26.87 3.83 -4.47
N SER A 474 25.93 2.90 -4.32
CA SER A 474 25.94 1.92 -3.24
C SER A 474 26.90 0.75 -3.47
N GLU A 475 27.32 0.53 -4.73
CA GLU A 475 28.22 -0.56 -5.13
C GLU A 475 29.69 -0.13 -5.15
N VAL A 476 30.00 1.12 -5.52
CA VAL A 476 31.39 1.62 -5.67
C VAL A 476 32.09 1.89 -4.32
N HIS A 477 31.35 2.32 -3.30
CA HIS A 477 31.97 2.89 -2.09
C HIS A 477 32.10 1.95 -0.88
N ARG A 478 31.78 0.66 -1.04
CA ARG A 478 31.82 -0.29 0.09
C ARG A 478 33.24 -0.56 0.62
N ASP A 479 34.27 -0.26 -0.18
CA ASP A 479 35.69 -0.53 0.13
C ASP A 479 36.59 0.73 0.13
N ALA A 480 36.04 1.94 -0.03
CA ALA A 480 36.82 3.19 -0.04
C ALA A 480 36.96 3.81 1.37
N PRO A 481 38.17 4.02 1.90
CA PRO A 481 38.35 4.61 3.22
C PRO A 481 37.91 6.10 3.22
N GLY A 482 36.92 6.44 4.05
CA GLY A 482 36.57 7.84 4.34
C GLY A 482 35.19 8.33 3.88
N TRP A 483 34.36 7.47 3.28
CA TRP A 483 33.01 7.79 2.83
C TRP A 483 31.94 7.06 3.65
N TYR A 484 30.91 7.81 4.07
CA TYR A 484 29.75 7.25 4.78
C TYR A 484 28.45 7.73 4.14
N LEU A 485 27.55 6.80 3.83
CA LEU A 485 26.25 7.09 3.24
C LEU A 485 25.20 7.31 4.34
N LEU A 486 24.59 8.48 4.38
CA LEU A 486 23.54 8.85 5.34
C LEU A 486 22.23 9.11 4.58
N GLY A 487 21.16 8.43 5.00
CA GLY A 487 19.83 8.67 4.44
C GLY A 487 19.31 10.06 4.84
N PRO A 488 18.49 10.73 3.99
CA PRO A 488 17.99 12.08 4.26
C PRO A 488 17.20 12.20 5.58
N ALA A 489 16.47 11.14 5.97
CA ALA A 489 15.75 11.08 7.25
C ALA A 489 16.66 11.13 8.50
N ILE A 490 17.93 10.73 8.37
CA ILE A 490 18.89 10.68 9.48
C ILE A 490 19.39 12.09 9.86
N VAL A 491 19.43 13.00 8.88
CA VAL A 491 19.85 14.40 9.06
C VAL A 491 18.69 15.25 9.61
N GLU A 492 17.45 15.00 9.17
CA GLU A 492 16.27 15.74 9.65
C GLU A 492 15.92 15.52 11.13
N GLU A 493 16.28 14.37 11.71
CA GLU A 493 15.98 14.05 13.11
C GLU A 493 17.16 14.31 14.08
N GLY A 494 18.29 14.82 13.59
CA GLY A 494 19.52 15.01 14.38
C GLY A 494 20.14 13.72 14.93
N ARG A 495 19.60 12.54 14.59
CA ARG A 495 20.04 11.25 15.15
C ARG A 495 21.33 10.73 14.54
N GLY A 496 21.70 11.16 13.32
CA GLY A 496 23.01 10.85 12.70
C GLY A 496 24.16 11.76 13.15
N LEU A 497 23.88 12.75 13.99
CA LEU A 497 24.89 13.71 14.46
C LEU A 497 25.70 13.16 15.65
N VAL A 498 25.21 12.08 16.30
CA VAL A 498 25.67 11.61 17.61
C VAL A 498 26.31 10.22 17.56
N ASP A 499 27.09 9.93 16.51
CA ASP A 499 28.06 8.83 16.59
C ASP A 499 29.26 9.30 17.42
N PRO A 500 29.56 8.69 18.59
CA PRO A 500 30.67 9.08 19.44
C PRO A 500 32.06 8.86 18.80
N GLU A 501 32.15 8.08 17.70
CA GLU A 501 33.40 7.88 16.95
C GLU A 501 33.62 8.89 15.81
N MET A 502 32.64 9.78 15.56
CA MET A 502 32.77 10.82 14.55
C MET A 502 33.37 12.12 15.10
N PRO A 503 34.15 12.87 14.28
CA PRO A 503 34.67 14.17 14.68
C PRO A 503 33.54 15.17 15.00
N PRO A 504 33.82 16.28 15.69
CA PRO A 504 32.85 17.37 15.92
C PRO A 504 32.16 17.81 14.61
N LEU A 505 30.90 18.23 14.68
CA LEU A 505 30.09 18.58 13.50
C LEU A 505 30.77 19.64 12.60
N GLU A 506 31.41 20.61 13.21
CA GLU A 506 32.16 21.69 12.54
C GLU A 506 33.37 21.19 11.72
N GLU A 507 33.84 19.97 11.97
CA GLU A 507 34.95 19.35 11.24
C GLU A 507 34.46 18.37 10.15
N ARG A 508 33.15 18.15 10.03
CA ARG A 508 32.56 17.21 9.07
C ARG A 508 32.29 17.87 7.72
N VAL A 509 32.49 17.10 6.65
CA VAL A 509 32.25 17.52 5.27
C VAL A 509 31.15 16.67 4.67
N TYR A 510 30.06 17.26 4.20
CA TYR A 510 28.93 16.52 3.65
C TYR A 510 28.80 16.73 2.15
N LEU A 511 28.79 15.66 1.36
CA LEU A 511 28.40 15.70 -0.05
C LEU A 511 26.88 15.57 -0.13
N VAL A 512 26.18 16.57 -0.64
CA VAL A 512 24.72 16.54 -0.79
C VAL A 512 24.35 16.36 -2.25
N THR A 513 23.72 15.23 -2.58
CA THR A 513 23.29 14.95 -3.96
C THR A 513 21.90 15.53 -4.23
N GLY A 514 21.69 16.01 -5.46
CA GLY A 514 20.45 16.70 -5.84
C GLY A 514 20.30 18.07 -5.17
N ALA A 515 21.41 18.70 -4.79
CA ALA A 515 21.42 19.94 -4.02
C ALA A 515 21.02 21.19 -4.83
N THR A 516 20.72 21.03 -6.12
CA THR A 516 20.25 22.11 -7.01
C THR A 516 18.73 22.29 -7.01
N LYS A 517 17.96 21.52 -6.22
CA LYS A 517 16.50 21.72 -6.01
C LYS A 517 15.95 21.00 -4.77
N GLY A 518 14.82 21.48 -4.25
CA GLY A 518 14.01 20.77 -3.25
C GLY A 518 14.77 20.41 -1.95
N HIS A 519 14.57 19.18 -1.46
CA HIS A 519 15.14 18.69 -0.19
C HIS A 519 16.68 18.70 -0.13
N GLY A 520 17.37 18.53 -1.27
CA GLY A 520 18.83 18.54 -1.29
C GLY A 520 19.39 19.90 -0.87
N LEU A 521 18.83 20.99 -1.41
CA LEU A 521 19.23 22.35 -1.05
C LEU A 521 18.92 22.68 0.42
N GLU A 522 17.72 22.36 0.88
CA GLU A 522 17.31 22.55 2.28
C GLU A 522 18.22 21.78 3.25
N THR A 523 18.61 20.56 2.88
CA THR A 523 19.54 19.74 3.67
C THR A 523 20.93 20.38 3.73
N ALA A 524 21.43 20.88 2.61
CA ALA A 524 22.71 21.60 2.56
C ALA A 524 22.69 22.84 3.46
N MET A 525 21.63 23.65 3.42
CA MET A 525 21.49 24.84 4.26
C MET A 525 21.50 24.48 5.75
N ARG A 526 20.76 23.45 6.17
CA ARG A 526 20.74 23.02 7.58
C ARG A 526 22.08 22.49 8.08
N LEU A 527 22.84 21.81 7.21
CA LEU A 527 24.19 21.32 7.54
C LEU A 527 25.16 22.49 7.70
N LEU A 528 25.05 23.51 6.85
CA LEU A 528 25.83 24.75 6.96
C LEU A 528 25.45 25.54 8.23
N ASP A 529 24.16 25.67 8.55
CA ASP A 529 23.67 26.28 9.79
C ASP A 529 24.18 25.55 11.05
N SER A 530 24.39 24.23 10.93
CA SER A 530 24.97 23.40 12.00
C SER A 530 26.50 23.49 12.07
N GLY A 531 27.12 24.33 11.24
CA GLY A 531 28.56 24.60 11.22
C GLY A 531 29.41 23.67 10.36
N CYS A 532 28.80 22.70 9.66
CA CYS A 532 29.50 21.72 8.83
C CYS A 532 30.03 22.34 7.53
N SER A 533 30.95 21.66 6.84
CA SER A 533 31.27 21.95 5.44
C SER A 533 30.37 21.13 4.52
N VAL A 534 29.93 21.70 3.40
CA VAL A 534 29.03 21.06 2.44
C VAL A 534 29.57 21.17 1.03
N ILE A 535 29.60 20.04 0.32
CA ILE A 535 29.86 19.93 -1.12
C ILE A 535 28.50 19.71 -1.79
N LEU A 536 28.08 20.65 -2.62
CA LEU A 536 26.84 20.56 -3.39
C LEU A 536 27.11 19.76 -4.66
N HIS A 537 26.28 18.76 -4.93
CA HIS A 537 26.33 18.02 -6.18
C HIS A 537 25.12 18.31 -7.07
N GLY A 538 25.36 18.56 -8.35
CA GLY A 538 24.32 18.77 -9.37
C GLY A 538 24.79 18.53 -10.80
N LYS A 539 23.85 18.20 -11.68
CA LYS A 539 24.07 17.92 -13.12
C LYS A 539 24.22 19.17 -14.01
N SER A 540 24.13 20.36 -13.44
CA SER A 540 24.09 21.61 -14.21
C SER A 540 25.01 22.62 -13.57
N GLU A 541 26.11 22.94 -14.26
CA GLU A 541 27.09 23.95 -13.87
C GLU A 541 26.43 25.29 -13.52
N ASP A 542 25.50 25.74 -14.37
CA ASP A 542 24.82 27.04 -14.22
C ASP A 542 23.99 27.12 -12.94
N LEU A 543 23.24 26.05 -12.63
CA LEU A 543 22.46 25.98 -11.39
C LEU A 543 23.39 25.88 -10.18
N LEU A 544 24.44 25.08 -10.27
CA LEU A 544 25.40 24.91 -9.19
C LEU A 544 26.10 26.24 -8.86
N LYS A 545 26.60 26.97 -9.88
CA LYS A 545 27.20 28.30 -9.72
C LYS A 545 26.23 29.29 -9.08
N ARG A 546 24.97 29.28 -9.49
CA ARG A 546 23.93 30.13 -8.90
C ARG A 546 23.76 29.84 -7.41
N TYR A 547 23.56 28.58 -7.03
CA TYR A 547 23.34 28.22 -5.62
C TYR A 547 24.59 28.40 -4.76
N LEU A 548 25.79 28.16 -5.30
CA LEU A 548 27.03 28.50 -4.62
C LEU A 548 27.11 29.99 -4.32
N SER A 549 26.76 30.84 -5.29
CA SER A 549 26.69 32.30 -5.07
C SER A 549 25.67 32.66 -4.00
N ASP A 550 24.44 32.13 -4.10
CA ASP A 550 23.35 32.40 -3.15
C ASP A 550 23.72 31.96 -1.72
N LEU A 551 24.41 30.83 -1.56
CA LEU A 551 24.85 30.34 -0.25
C LEU A 551 26.08 31.09 0.28
N SER A 552 26.96 31.56 -0.60
CA SER A 552 28.12 32.40 -0.23
C SER A 552 27.72 33.73 0.41
N ASP A 553 26.51 34.22 0.12
CA ASP A 553 25.96 35.42 0.74
C ASP A 553 25.56 35.21 2.21
N SER A 554 25.25 33.95 2.60
CA SER A 554 24.70 33.60 3.92
C SER A 554 25.67 32.79 4.80
N PHE A 555 26.72 32.21 4.22
CA PHE A 555 27.64 31.29 4.89
C PHE A 555 29.10 31.53 4.50
N GLU A 556 30.03 31.05 5.32
CA GLU A 556 31.46 31.20 5.06
C GLU A 556 31.89 30.42 3.80
N THR A 557 32.49 31.10 2.83
CA THR A 557 32.84 30.55 1.51
C THR A 557 33.76 29.32 1.57
N HIS A 558 34.60 29.20 2.60
CA HIS A 558 35.47 28.03 2.77
C HIS A 558 34.73 26.77 3.28
N LYS A 559 33.46 26.88 3.66
CA LYS A 559 32.61 25.77 4.08
C LYS A 559 31.71 25.24 2.96
N ILE A 560 31.70 25.88 1.79
CA ILE A 560 30.83 25.51 0.68
C ILE A 560 31.69 25.24 -0.55
N ASP A 561 31.46 24.10 -1.19
CA ASP A 561 32.05 23.79 -2.50
C ASP A 561 31.01 23.16 -3.42
N GLY A 562 31.27 23.12 -4.72
CA GLY A 562 30.40 22.51 -5.71
C GLY A 562 31.12 21.52 -6.61
N PHE A 563 30.46 20.39 -6.84
CA PHE A 563 30.93 19.35 -7.73
C PHE A 563 29.87 19.06 -8.80
N GLU A 564 30.18 19.37 -10.06
CA GLU A 564 29.36 19.01 -11.20
C GLU A 564 29.72 17.59 -11.66
N CYS A 565 28.73 16.71 -11.74
CA CYS A 565 28.89 15.33 -12.21
C CYS A 565 27.52 14.79 -12.63
N ASP A 566 27.48 13.93 -13.65
CA ASP A 566 26.32 13.07 -13.88
C ASP A 566 26.57 11.68 -13.28
N LEU A 567 26.04 11.46 -12.08
CA LEU A 567 26.14 10.17 -11.36
C LEU A 567 25.47 8.98 -12.09
N GLN A 568 24.90 9.19 -13.29
CA GLN A 568 24.41 8.12 -14.17
C GLN A 568 25.49 7.57 -15.11
N GLU A 569 26.57 8.32 -15.36
CA GLU A 569 27.69 7.87 -16.20
C GLU A 569 28.92 7.60 -15.32
N MET A 570 29.38 6.35 -15.30
CA MET A 570 30.48 5.91 -14.42
C MET A 570 31.83 6.60 -14.75
N GLU A 571 31.98 7.10 -15.98
CA GLU A 571 33.20 7.78 -16.45
C GLU A 571 33.40 9.16 -15.78
N ASP A 572 32.36 9.76 -15.21
CA ASP A 572 32.40 11.06 -14.51
C ASP A 572 32.67 10.92 -13.00
N VAL A 573 32.71 9.70 -12.47
CA VAL A 573 32.84 9.39 -11.03
C VAL A 573 34.25 8.86 -10.66
N GLU A 574 35.00 8.35 -11.64
CA GLU A 574 36.41 7.91 -11.51
C GLU A 574 37.40 9.08 -11.59
#